data_AF-A0A966FJI3-F1
#
_entry.id   AF-A0A966FJI3-F1
#
_cell.length_a   1.000
_cell.length_b   1.000
_cell.length_c   1.000
_cell.angle_alpha   90.00
_cell.angle_beta   90.00
_cell.angle_gamma   90.00
#
_symmetry.space_group_name_H-M   'P 1'
#
loop_
_entity.id
_entity.type
_entity.pdbx_description
1 polymer ?
#
loop_
_entity_poly.entity_id
_entity_poly.type
_entity_poly.pdbx_seq_one_letter_code
_entity_poly.pdbx_strand_id
1 'polypeptide(L)' 'MQDLLKDIILKGCDKKIAKKGDQVGVSFYAFFSNKNDRPELLMEAAEWWIMTHKLNHFEKAVKIKRLIHGDTGQ' A
#
# COMPACT_ATOMS: atom_id res chain seq x y z
N MET A 1 1.75 -4.00 11.49
CA MET A 1 1.11 -4.50 10.26
C MET A 1 1.31 -6.00 10.14
N GLN A 2 0.25 -6.78 10.01
CA GLN A 2 0.31 -8.24 9.82
C GLN A 2 0.85 -8.64 8.44
N ASP A 3 1.46 -9.83 8.35
CA ASP A 3 2.18 -10.26 7.14
C ASP A 3 1.26 -10.46 5.92
N LEU A 4 0.02 -10.91 6.14
CA LEU A 4 -0.97 -11.01 5.08
C LEU A 4 -1.24 -9.66 4.40
N LEU A 5 -1.29 -8.57 5.17
CA LEU A 5 -1.52 -7.23 4.64
C LEU A 5 -0.30 -6.72 3.85
N LYS A 6 0.92 -6.99 4.34
CA LYS A 6 2.15 -6.69 3.60
C LYS A 6 2.15 -7.35 2.23
N ASP A 7 1.82 -8.64 2.17
CA ASP A 7 1.74 -9.42 0.93
C ASP A 7 0.72 -8.84 -0.07
N ILE A 8 -0.46 -8.44 0.42
CA ILE A 8 -1.50 -7.81 -0.40
C ILE A 8 -0.98 -6.51 -1.01
N ILE A 9 -0.36 -5.65 -0.19
CA ILE A 9 0.18 -4.36 -0.63
C ILE A 9 1.29 -4.59 -1.66
N LEU A 10 2.26 -5.48 -1.39
CA LEU A 10 3.37 -5.77 -2.29
C LEU A 10 2.89 -6.27 -3.66
N LYS A 11 2.01 -7.28 -3.68
CA LYS A 11 1.44 -7.83 -4.93
C LYS A 11 0.64 -6.77 -5.70
N GLY A 12 -0.12 -5.94 -4.98
CA GLY A 12 -0.87 -4.84 -5.57
C GLY A 12 0.01 -3.77 -6.20
N CYS A 13 1.10 -3.39 -5.51
CA CYS A 13 2.12 -2.48 -6.03
C CYS A 13 2.78 -3.06 -7.29
N ASP A 14 3.22 -4.32 -7.26
CA ASP A 14 3.87 -4.99 -8.39
C ASP A 14 2.97 -5.03 -9.62
N LYS A 15 1.71 -5.40 -9.45
CA LYS A 15 0.72 -5.42 -10.53
C LYS A 15 0.52 -4.03 -11.15
N LYS A 16 0.50 -2.98 -10.32
CA LYS A 16 0.33 -1.60 -10.81
C LYS A 16 1.58 -1.09 -11.52
N ILE A 17 2.77 -1.37 -11.00
CA ILE A 17 4.04 -1.00 -11.62
C ILE A 17 4.19 -1.69 -12.97
N ALA A 18 3.94 -3.00 -13.04
CA ALA A 18 4.01 -3.76 -14.30
C ALA A 18 3.07 -3.20 -15.37
N LYS A 19 1.90 -2.66 -14.97
CA LYS A 19 0.89 -2.12 -15.90
C LYS A 19 1.10 -0.64 -16.26
N LYS A 20 1.64 0.17 -15.35
CA LYS A 20 1.63 1.65 -15.47
C LYS A 20 3.00 2.31 -15.30
N GLY A 21 4.06 1.54 -15.06
CA GLY A 21 5.39 2.06 -14.77
C GLY A 21 5.62 2.39 -13.29
N ASP A 22 6.86 2.71 -12.96
CA ASP A 22 7.37 2.98 -11.61
C ASP A 22 6.81 4.27 -10.99
N GLN A 23 6.40 5.23 -11.80
CA GLN A 23 5.80 6.49 -11.37
C GLN A 23 4.31 6.38 -10.97
N VAL A 24 3.72 5.19 -11.04
CA VAL A 24 2.31 4.99 -10.71
C VAL A 24 2.00 5.35 -9.26
N GLY A 25 1.04 6.26 -9.08
CA GLY A 25 0.47 6.59 -7.77
C GLY A 25 -0.54 5.55 -7.30
N VAL A 26 -0.50 5.23 -6.01
CA VAL A 26 -1.41 4.29 -5.34
C VAL A 26 -1.92 4.89 -4.03
N SER A 27 -3.13 4.51 -3.64
CA SER A 27 -3.72 4.78 -2.33
C SER A 27 -3.92 3.45 -1.60
N PHE A 28 -4.03 3.46 -0.27
CA PHE A 28 -4.27 2.24 0.52
C PHE A 28 -5.53 1.47 0.06
N TYR A 29 -6.57 2.19 -0.37
CA TYR A 29 -7.81 1.59 -0.87
C TYR A 29 -7.60 0.80 -2.17
N ALA A 30 -6.57 1.15 -2.95
CA ALA A 30 -6.33 0.57 -4.26
C ALA A 30 -5.93 -0.92 -4.26
N PHE A 31 -5.72 -1.50 -3.07
CA PHE A 31 -5.39 -2.91 -2.86
C PHE A 31 -6.61 -3.78 -2.54
N PHE A 32 -7.79 -3.17 -2.38
CA PHE A 32 -9.03 -3.84 -2.02
C PHE A 32 -10.08 -3.65 -3.13
N SER A 33 -10.75 -4.73 -3.51
CA SER A 33 -11.81 -4.69 -4.53
C SER A 33 -13.08 -4.02 -4.00
N ASN A 34 -13.40 -4.26 -2.73
CA ASN A 34 -14.56 -3.72 -2.03
C ASN A 34 -14.24 -3.52 -0.54
N LYS A 35 -14.80 -2.46 0.07
CA LYS A 35 -14.69 -2.17 1.50
C LYS A 35 -15.23 -3.27 2.42
N ASN A 36 -16.16 -4.09 1.93
CA ASN A 36 -16.82 -5.13 2.73
C ASN A 36 -16.15 -6.50 2.66
N ASP A 37 -15.20 -6.74 1.74
CA ASP A 37 -14.60 -8.07 1.56
C ASP A 37 -13.69 -8.43 2.75
N ARG A 38 -12.89 -7.46 3.18
CA ARG A 38 -11.92 -7.58 4.28
C ARG A 38 -11.82 -6.24 5.03
N PRO A 39 -12.89 -5.80 5.72
CA PRO A 39 -12.96 -4.47 6.32
C PRO A 39 -11.84 -4.24 7.35
N GLU A 40 -11.47 -5.25 8.13
CA GLU A 40 -10.39 -5.15 9.12
C GLU A 40 -9.02 -4.86 8.48
N LEU A 41 -8.68 -5.57 7.39
CA LEU A 41 -7.45 -5.32 6.64
C LEU A 41 -7.42 -3.93 6.00
N LEU A 42 -8.58 -3.45 5.52
CA LEU A 42 -8.70 -2.11 4.98
C LEU A 42 -8.44 -1.05 6.04
N MET A 43 -8.99 -1.22 7.25
CA MET A 43 -8.79 -0.30 8.37
C MET A 43 -7.34 -0.30 8.85
N GLU A 44 -6.71 -1.47 8.96
CA GLU A 44 -5.29 -1.57 9.30
C GLU A 44 -4.40 -0.91 8.24
N ALA A 45 -4.73 -1.07 6.95
CA ALA A 45 -4.03 -0.39 5.86
C ALA A 45 -4.17 1.13 5.95
N ALA A 46 -5.37 1.62 6.29
CA ALA A 46 -5.65 3.04 6.48
C ALA A 46 -4.88 3.62 7.68
N GLU A 47 -4.85 2.90 8.82
CA GLU A 47 -4.11 3.32 10.00
C GLU A 47 -2.61 3.42 9.72
N TRP A 48 -2.02 2.38 9.11
CA TRP A 48 -0.61 2.41 8.73
C TRP A 48 -0.29 3.55 7.76
N TRP A 49 -1.17 3.80 6.78
CA TRP A 49 -0.98 4.83 5.77
C TRP A 49 -1.08 6.24 6.34
N ILE A 50 -2.13 6.51 7.12
CA ILE A 50 -2.52 7.84 7.57
C ILE A 50 -1.85 8.18 8.91
N MET A 51 -1.93 7.28 9.89
CA MET A 51 -1.48 7.56 11.25
C MET A 51 0.00 7.27 11.42
N THR A 52 0.48 6.11 10.96
CA THR A 52 1.88 5.72 11.13
C THR A 52 2.81 6.49 10.19
N HIS A 53 2.55 6.48 8.88
CA HIS A 53 3.45 7.07 7.89
C HIS A 53 3.03 8.44 7.36
N LYS A 54 1.81 8.92 7.68
CA LYS A 54 1.29 10.25 7.31
C LYS A 54 1.44 10.54 5.82
N LEU A 55 1.16 9.53 5.00
CA LEU A 55 1.30 9.57 3.56
C LEU A 55 0.21 10.43 2.92
N ASN A 56 0.50 10.99 1.74
CA ASN A 56 -0.51 11.71 0.95
C ASN A 56 -1.61 10.75 0.46
N HIS A 57 -2.67 11.32 -0.13
CA HIS A 57 -3.76 10.52 -0.69
C HIS A 57 -3.26 9.52 -1.77
N PHE A 58 -2.24 9.93 -2.53
CA PHE A 58 -1.50 9.05 -3.43
C PHE A 58 -0.01 9.13 -3.17
N GLU A 59 0.65 7.97 -3.23
CA GLU A 59 2.10 7.83 -3.15
C GLU A 59 2.60 6.92 -4.25
N LYS A 60 3.86 7.05 -4.66
CA LYS A 60 4.44 6.16 -5.68
C LYS A 60 4.47 4.72 -5.17
N ALA A 61 4.05 3.77 -6.00
CA ALA A 61 4.05 2.34 -5.63
C ALA A 61 5.43 1.85 -5.16
N VAL A 62 6.51 2.34 -5.79
CA VAL A 62 7.90 2.01 -5.38
C VAL A 62 8.24 2.49 -3.97
N LYS A 63 7.72 3.65 -3.54
CA LYS A 63 7.90 4.17 -2.17
C LYS A 63 7.19 3.26 -1.16
N ILE A 64 5.98 2.83 -1.47
CA ILE A 64 5.20 1.93 -0.59
C ILE A 64 5.93 0.59 -0.40
N LYS A 65 6.46 0.00 -1.48
CA LYS A 65 7.24 -1.24 -1.37
C LYS A 65 8.46 -1.10 -0.45
N ARG A 66 9.20 0.01 -0.55
CA ARG A 66 10.36 0.28 0.31
C ARG A 66 9.95 0.34 1.79
N LEU A 67 8.89 1.08 2.11
CA LEU A 67 8.37 1.17 3.48
C LEU A 67 7.96 -0.19 4.04
N ILE A 68 7.32 -1.05 3.24
CA ILE A 68 6.93 -2.40 3.67
C ILE A 68 8.14 -3.30 3.96
N HIS A 69 9.23 -3.17 3.20
CA HIS A 69 10.49 -3.89 3.47
C HIS A 69 11.31 -3.31 4.63
N GLY A 70 10.84 -2.25 5.29
CA GLY A 70 11.58 -1.58 6.36
C GLY A 70 12.72 -0.69 5.85
N ASP A 71 12.73 -0.39 4.55
CA ASP A 71 13.75 0.45 3.93
C ASP A 71 13.33 1.92 4.06
N THR A 72 13.85 2.58 5.10
CA THR A 72 13.56 3.99 5.44
C THR A 72 14.58 4.95 4.81
N GLY A 73 15.36 4.51 3.84
CA GLY A 73 16.40 5.31 3.19
C GLY A 73 15.87 6.54 2.43
N GLN A 74 16.42 7.69 2.82
CA GLN A 74 16.33 9.09 2.33
C GLN A 74 15.68 9.36 0.96
#